data_AF-A0A526TBT3-F1
#
_entry.id   AF-A0A526TBT3-F1
#
_cell.length_a   1.000
_cell.length_b   1.000
_cell.length_c   1.000
_cell.angle_alpha   90.00
_cell.angle_beta   90.00
_cell.angle_gamma   90.00
#
_symmetry.space_group_name_H-M   'P 1'
#
loop_
_entity.id
_entity.type
_entity.pdbx_description
1 polymer ?
#
loop_
_entity_poly.entity_id
_entity_poly.type
_entity_poly.pdbx_seq_one_letter_code
_entity_poly.pdbx_strand_id
1 'polypeptide(L)'
;MTDKNGFFDLSRSTLTRRTALKGLAAGAGLGLAPGFVRYSQAQSSAPIKIGFQSHRTGIGAAYGRWYEKTTAAAVKAINAAGGINGRQVEVIIE
;
A
#
# COMPACT_ATOMS: atom_id res chain seq x y z
N MET A 1 -56.60 -22.26 -23.23
CA MET A 1 -55.29 -22.27 -23.91
C MET A 1 -54.91 -20.82 -24.09
N THR A 2 -54.16 -20.28 -23.14
CA THR A 2 -53.83 -18.86 -23.07
C THR A 2 -52.33 -18.74 -22.92
N ASP A 3 -51.69 -18.41 -24.05
CA ASP A 3 -50.28 -18.14 -24.16
C ASP A 3 -49.93 -16.91 -23.33
N LYS A 4 -48.94 -17.06 -22.44
CA LYS A 4 -48.29 -15.94 -21.74
C LYS A 4 -46.89 -15.80 -22.30
N ASN A 5 -46.75 -14.89 -23.26
CA ASN A 5 -45.49 -14.32 -23.69
C ASN A 5 -44.73 -13.72 -22.50
N GLY A 6 -43.44 -14.05 -22.39
CA GLY A 6 -42.51 -13.39 -21.49
C GLY A 6 -41.11 -13.48 -22.05
N PHE A 7 -40.70 -12.43 -22.79
CA PHE A 7 -39.44 -12.24 -23.50
C PHE A 7 -38.17 -12.18 -22.59
N PHE A 8 -38.26 -12.68 -21.36
CA PHE A 8 -37.19 -12.74 -20.35
C PHE A 8 -37.41 -13.94 -19.41
N ASP A 9 -37.12 -15.15 -19.89
CA ASP A 9 -36.96 -16.30 -18.99
C ASP A 9 -35.57 -16.25 -18.34
N LEU A 10 -35.48 -15.59 -17.18
CA LEU A 10 -34.26 -15.52 -16.34
C LEU A 10 -34.09 -16.76 -15.44
N SER A 11 -34.90 -17.82 -15.62
CA SER A 11 -34.88 -19.06 -14.82
C SER A 11 -33.58 -19.88 -14.97
N ARG A 12 -32.72 -19.52 -15.94
CA ARG A 12 -31.38 -20.11 -16.10
C ARG A 12 -30.22 -19.26 -15.56
N SER A 13 -30.45 -18.43 -14.55
CA SER A 13 -29.36 -17.78 -13.81
C SER A 13 -28.92 -18.64 -12.61
N THR A 14 -27.76 -19.28 -12.74
CA THR A 14 -27.12 -20.12 -11.70
C THR A 14 -26.54 -19.32 -10.52
N LEU A 15 -26.84 -18.03 -10.45
CA LEU A 15 -26.43 -17.13 -9.37
C LEU A 15 -27.58 -16.96 -8.38
N THR A 16 -27.71 -17.93 -7.48
CA THR A 16 -28.64 -17.77 -6.36
C THR A 16 -28.11 -16.70 -5.40
N ARG A 17 -29.00 -15.98 -4.72
CA ARG A 17 -28.63 -15.01 -3.66
C ARG A 17 -27.63 -15.61 -2.67
N ARG A 18 -27.76 -16.90 -2.37
CA ARG A 18 -26.85 -17.65 -1.50
C ARG A 18 -25.47 -17.84 -2.13
N THR A 19 -25.38 -18.13 -3.43
CA THR A 19 -24.11 -18.25 -4.14
C THR A 19 -23.40 -16.90 -4.22
N ALA A 20 -24.14 -15.82 -4.48
CA ALA A 20 -23.62 -14.46 -4.48
C ALA A 20 -23.14 -14.03 -3.08
N LEU A 21 -23.93 -14.30 -2.03
CA LEU A 21 -23.54 -14.05 -0.64
C LEU A 21 -22.31 -14.86 -0.22
N LYS A 22 -22.21 -16.12 -0.65
CA LYS A 22 -21.01 -16.96 -0.42
C LYS A 22 -19.79 -16.41 -1.17
N GLY A 23 -19.96 -15.98 -2.42
CA GLY A 23 -18.89 -15.37 -3.21
C GLY A 23 -18.41 -14.05 -2.60
N LEU A 24 -19.33 -13.19 -2.16
CA LEU A 24 -19.00 -11.94 -1.47
C LEU A 24 -18.39 -12.17 -0.09
N ALA A 25 -18.89 -13.13 0.70
CA ALA A 25 -18.29 -13.47 1.99
C ALA A 25 -16.87 -14.02 1.84
N ALA A 26 -16.63 -14.86 0.83
CA ALA A 26 -15.29 -15.35 0.50
C ALA A 26 -14.38 -14.22 -0.01
N GLY A 27 -14.88 -13.33 -0.87
CA GLY A 27 -14.14 -12.19 -1.40
C GLY A 27 -13.84 -11.10 -0.36
N ALA A 28 -14.79 -10.83 0.55
CA ALA A 28 -14.61 -9.89 1.67
C ALA A 28 -13.64 -10.45 2.73
N GLY A 29 -13.67 -11.76 2.98
CA GLY A 29 -12.70 -12.42 3.86
C GLY A 29 -11.26 -12.28 3.37
N LEU A 30 -11.05 -12.33 2.05
CA LEU A 30 -9.76 -12.05 1.42
C LEU A 30 -9.45 -10.54 1.41
N GLY A 31 -10.43 -9.68 1.12
CA GLY A 31 -10.30 -8.22 1.14
C GLY A 31 -9.94 -7.62 2.52
N LEU A 32 -10.36 -8.25 3.60
CA LEU A 32 -10.09 -7.80 4.97
C LEU A 32 -8.91 -8.51 5.63
N ALA A 33 -8.24 -9.43 4.92
CA ALA A 33 -7.05 -10.10 5.43
C ALA A 33 -5.91 -9.08 5.66
N PRO A 34 -5.20 -9.13 6.80
CA PRO A 34 -4.02 -8.29 7.02
C PRO A 34 -2.99 -8.57 5.93
N GLY A 35 -2.78 -7.60 5.03
CA GLY A 35 -1.88 -7.74 3.88
C GLY A 35 -2.56 -7.63 2.51
N PHE A 36 -3.89 -7.75 2.41
CA PHE A 36 -4.59 -7.69 1.12
C PHE A 36 -5.04 -6.28 0.73
N VAL A 37 -5.45 -5.45 1.70
CA VAL A 37 -5.79 -4.03 1.48
C VAL A 37 -4.95 -3.16 2.40
N ARG A 38 -3.62 -3.19 2.23
CA ARG A 38 -2.74 -2.33 3.02
C ARG A 38 -2.66 -0.91 2.46
N TYR A 39 -2.52 -0.70 1.14
CA TYR A 39 -2.40 0.65 0.57
C TYR A 39 -2.78 0.72 -0.92
N SER A 40 -4.03 0.43 -1.31
CA SER A 40 -4.50 0.79 -2.66
C SER A 40 -4.89 2.29 -2.73
N GLN A 41 -4.07 3.14 -2.12
CA GLN A 41 -4.00 4.52 -2.58
C GLN A 41 -3.15 4.46 -3.85
N ALA A 42 -3.43 5.29 -4.85
CA ALA A 42 -2.51 5.54 -5.95
C ALA A 42 -1.23 6.23 -5.41
N GLN A 43 -0.49 5.53 -4.56
CA GLN A 43 0.76 5.99 -3.97
C GLN A 43 1.74 6.11 -5.11
N SER A 44 2.15 7.34 -5.36
CA SER A 44 3.21 7.63 -6.31
C SER A 44 4.39 6.70 -6.03
N SER A 45 4.88 6.03 -7.07
CA SER A 45 6.11 5.24 -7.00
C SER A 45 7.35 6.11 -6.74
N ALA A 46 7.19 7.45 -6.70
CA ALA A 46 8.28 8.36 -6.39
C ALA A 46 8.77 8.17 -4.95
N PRO A 47 10.10 8.24 -4.72
CA PRO A 47 10.69 8.19 -3.39
C PRO A 47 10.11 9.22 -2.42
N ILE A 48 10.13 8.90 -1.13
CA ILE A 48 9.81 9.84 -0.06
C ILE A 48 11.06 10.66 0.22
N LYS A 49 11.03 11.94 -0.16
CA LYS A 49 12.12 12.89 0.08
C LYS A 49 12.01 13.48 1.47
N ILE A 50 13.06 13.33 2.28
CA ILE A 50 13.13 13.84 3.64
C ILE A 50 14.32 14.80 3.73
N GLY A 51 14.07 16.05 4.10
CA GLY A 51 15.13 17.01 4.42
C GLY A 51 15.73 16.70 5.79
N PHE A 52 17.06 16.63 5.86
CA PHE A 52 17.80 16.41 7.08
C PHE A 52 18.83 17.53 7.27
N GLN A 53 18.58 18.39 8.26
CA GLN A 53 19.49 19.48 8.63
C GLN A 53 20.66 18.90 9.41
N SER A 54 21.83 18.82 8.79
CA SER A 54 23.04 18.23 9.38
C SER A 54 24.10 19.29 9.62
N HIS A 55 24.58 19.40 10.85
CA HIS A 55 25.71 20.27 11.17
C HIS A 55 27.01 19.69 10.60
N ARG A 56 27.33 19.99 9.34
CA ARG A 56 28.60 19.58 8.71
C ARG A 56 29.81 20.38 9.19
N THR A 57 29.56 21.60 9.67
CA THR A 57 30.58 22.56 10.09
C THR A 57 30.20 23.21 11.43
N GLY A 58 31.13 23.98 12.02
CA GLY A 58 30.93 24.67 13.31
C GLY A 58 31.03 23.75 14.54
N ILE A 59 30.61 24.25 15.71
CA ILE A 59 30.70 23.52 16.99
C ILE A 59 29.89 22.21 16.98
N GLY A 60 28.87 22.11 16.12
CA GLY A 60 28.05 20.93 15.92
C GLY A 60 28.65 19.84 15.02
N ALA A 61 29.79 20.08 14.35
CA ALA A 61 30.35 19.19 13.33
C ALA A 61 30.68 17.77 13.84
N ALA A 62 31.11 17.68 15.10
CA ALA A 62 31.39 16.39 15.74
C ALA A 62 30.15 15.49 15.78
N TYR A 63 28.96 16.08 15.94
CA TYR A 63 27.68 15.37 15.93
C TYR A 63 27.20 15.07 14.51
N GLY A 64 27.34 16.03 13.58
CA GLY A 64 26.93 15.86 12.18
C GLY A 64 27.58 14.64 11.50
N ARG A 65 28.87 14.38 11.79
CA ARG A 65 29.55 13.15 11.31
C ARG A 65 28.80 11.87 11.66
N TRP A 66 28.26 11.79 12.88
CA TRP A 66 27.52 10.62 13.33
C TRP A 66 26.11 10.62 12.79
N TYR A 67 25.44 11.77 12.77
CA TYR A 67 24.08 11.89 12.25
C TYR A 67 23.94 11.45 10.80
N GLU A 68 24.86 11.84 9.92
CA GLU A 68 24.80 11.42 8.52
C GLU A 68 25.00 9.92 8.38
N LYS A 69 25.96 9.36 9.12
CA LYS A 69 26.26 7.92 9.07
C LYS A 69 25.10 7.07 9.57
N THR A 70 24.51 7.44 10.71
CA THR A 70 23.37 6.69 11.27
C THR A 70 22.13 6.85 10.41
N THR A 71 21.88 8.04 9.89
CA THR A 71 20.75 8.31 8.98
C THR A 71 20.89 7.51 7.68
N ALA A 72 22.07 7.51 7.06
CA ALA A 72 22.33 6.70 5.86
C ALA A 72 22.17 5.20 6.11
N ALA A 73 22.64 4.70 7.26
CA ALA A 73 22.48 3.30 7.65
C ALA A 73 21.00 2.94 7.87
N ALA A 74 20.23 3.80 8.53
CA ALA A 74 18.81 3.61 8.75
C ALA A 74 18.02 3.60 7.43
N VAL A 75 18.29 4.57 6.54
CA VAL A 75 17.67 4.62 5.21
C VAL A 75 17.96 3.35 4.43
N LYS A 76 19.21 2.88 4.44
CA LYS A 76 19.59 1.63 3.79
C LYS A 76 18.81 0.44 4.34
N ALA A 77 18.67 0.33 5.66
CA ALA A 77 17.93 -0.76 6.30
C ALA A 77 16.43 -0.71 5.95
N ILE A 78 15.81 0.47 6.00
CA ILE A 78 14.40 0.67 5.66
C ILE A 78 14.14 0.31 4.20
N ASN A 79 14.98 0.81 3.30
CA ASN A 79 14.86 0.55 1.86
C ASN A 79 15.07 -0.93 1.52
N ALA A 80 16.01 -1.60 2.19
CA ALA A 80 16.21 -3.04 2.07
C ALA A 80 15.00 -3.86 2.58
N ALA A 81 14.25 -3.34 3.56
CA ALA A 81 13.02 -3.94 4.07
C ALA A 81 11.77 -3.67 3.19
N GLY A 82 11.94 -3.06 2.01
CA GLY A 82 10.85 -2.74 1.10
C GLY A 82 10.36 -1.29 1.18
N GLY A 83 11.06 -0.43 1.92
CA GLY A 83 10.70 0.97 2.06
C GLY A 83 9.47 1.19 2.94
N ILE A 84 8.94 2.41 2.93
CA ILE A 84 7.74 2.78 3.70
C ILE A 84 6.54 2.68 2.75
N ASN A 85 5.62 1.76 3.03
CA ASN A 85 4.46 1.46 2.18
C ASN A 85 4.86 1.16 0.71
N GLY A 86 5.99 0.47 0.51
CA GLY A 86 6.52 0.14 -0.81
C GLY A 86 7.31 1.26 -1.49
N ARG A 87 7.48 2.42 -0.85
CA ARG A 87 8.22 3.56 -1.40
C ARG A 87 9.59 3.69 -0.75
N GLN A 88 10.59 3.88 -1.60
CA GLN A 88 11.96 4.11 -1.17
C GLN A 88 12.08 5.46 -0.47
N VAL A 89 12.94 5.54 0.54
CA VAL A 89 13.27 6.76 1.27
C VAL A 89 14.53 7.38 0.67
N GLU A 90 14.48 8.67 0.40
CA GLU A 90 15.59 9.50 -0.06
C GLU A 90 15.80 10.63 0.96
N VAL A 91 16.99 10.70 1.56
CA VAL A 91 17.33 11.78 2.49
C VAL A 91 18.19 12.81 1.78
N ILE A 92 17.73 14.05 1.81
CA ILE A 92 18.44 15.23 1.30
C ILE A 92 19.08 15.92 2.50
N ILE A 93 20.41 16.03 2.48
CA ILE A 93 21.16 16.63 3.57
C ILE A 93 21.55 18.04 3.18
N GLU A 94 21.02 19.02 3.91
CA GLU A 94 21.34 20.45 3.79
C GLU A 94 22.11 20.93 5.03
#